data_AF-A0A660TFP0-F1
#
_entry.id   AF-A0A660TFP0-F1
#
_cell.length_a   1.000
_cell.length_b   1.000
_cell.length_c   1.000
_cell.angle_alpha   90.00
_cell.angle_beta   90.00
_cell.angle_gamma   90.00
#
_symmetry.space_group_name_H-M   'P 1'
#
loop_
_entity.id
_entity.type
_entity.pdbx_description
1 polymer ?
#
loop_
_entity_poly.entity_id
_entity_poly.type
_entity_poly.pdbx_seq_one_letter_code
_entity_poly.pdbx_strand_id
1 'polypeptide(L)'
;MDSLNSFNSMESILDFAISKELEAQETYLSYAGKTERRGLRKLLMSMVDQEKEHEKRLKELKSGIVLESLFPAGDTADIKISDYTVSTEYSPDMDYQDFLLLVIKKEDKSYKLYQSLMAKTVNDEAKLVFKQLADEEKKHKAWAQDRYDLEILTDN
;
A
#
# COMPACT_ATOMS: atom_id res chain seq x y z
N MET A 1 -11.77 24.13 -15.01
CA MET A 1 -11.57 23.37 -13.77
C MET A 1 -12.05 21.95 -14.04
N ASP A 2 -11.37 20.97 -13.44
CA ASP A 2 -11.64 19.53 -13.49
C ASP A 2 -10.94 18.72 -14.60
N SER A 3 -9.65 18.45 -14.42
CA SER A 3 -8.94 17.34 -15.09
C SER A 3 -7.79 16.72 -14.27
N LEU A 4 -7.77 16.91 -12.95
CA LEU A 4 -6.64 16.48 -12.10
C LEU A 4 -6.85 15.14 -11.36
N ASN A 5 -8.01 14.49 -11.49
CA ASN A 5 -8.39 13.38 -10.59
C ASN A 5 -8.72 12.03 -11.27
N SER A 6 -8.43 11.86 -12.56
CA SER A 6 -8.52 10.56 -13.23
C SER A 6 -7.18 10.20 -13.85
N PHE A 7 -6.72 8.96 -13.63
CA PHE A 7 -5.58 8.45 -14.38
C PHE A 7 -5.99 8.25 -15.84
N ASN A 8 -5.38 9.02 -16.73
CA ASN A 8 -5.59 8.88 -18.17
C ASN A 8 -4.82 7.68 -18.76
N SER A 9 -4.08 6.92 -17.95
CA SER A 9 -3.37 5.71 -18.35
C SER A 9 -3.06 4.78 -17.17
N MET A 10 -2.91 3.48 -17.45
CA MET A 10 -2.46 2.47 -16.48
C MET A 10 -1.06 2.77 -15.93
N GLU A 11 -0.20 3.39 -16.73
CA GLU A 11 1.11 3.86 -16.28
C GLU A 11 0.98 4.72 -15.03
N SER A 12 0.06 5.69 -15.02
CA SER A 12 -0.12 6.56 -13.87
C SER A 12 -0.69 5.83 -12.64
N ILE A 13 -1.51 4.79 -12.84
CA ILE A 13 -2.01 3.93 -11.77
C ILE A 13 -0.86 3.13 -11.13
N LEU A 14 0.02 2.54 -11.96
CA LEU A 14 1.20 1.82 -11.46
C LEU A 14 2.17 2.77 -10.77
N ASP A 15 2.38 3.97 -11.30
CA ASP A 15 3.21 4.99 -10.65
C ASP A 15 2.63 5.38 -9.29
N PHE A 16 1.31 5.47 -9.18
CA PHE A 16 0.65 5.72 -7.92
C PHE A 16 0.80 4.56 -6.95
N ALA A 17 0.60 3.31 -7.38
CA ALA A 17 0.83 2.14 -6.54
C ALA A 17 2.28 2.10 -6.03
N ILE A 18 3.27 2.30 -6.91
CA ILE A 18 4.69 2.41 -6.55
C ILE A 18 4.93 3.53 -5.53
N SER A 19 4.29 4.69 -5.71
CA SER A 19 4.39 5.79 -4.74
C SER A 19 3.84 5.42 -3.37
N LYS A 20 2.82 4.55 -3.29
CA LYS A 20 2.26 4.06 -2.03
C LYS A 20 3.19 3.07 -1.33
N GLU A 21 3.85 2.19 -2.07
CA GLU A 21 4.91 1.32 -1.53
C GLU A 21 6.07 2.14 -0.95
N LEU A 22 6.50 3.19 -1.66
CA LEU A 22 7.55 4.10 -1.16
C LEU A 22 7.11 4.87 0.09
N GLU A 23 5.87 5.37 0.12
CA GLU A 23 5.30 6.05 1.29
C GLU A 23 5.22 5.11 2.52
N ALA A 24 4.88 3.84 2.31
CA ALA A 24 4.87 2.81 3.35
C ALA A 24 6.29 2.54 3.87
N GLN A 25 7.27 2.34 2.98
CA GLN A 25 8.69 2.21 3.34
C GLN A 25 9.16 3.37 4.22
N GLU A 26 8.90 4.62 3.81
CA GLU A 26 9.29 5.81 4.56
C GLU A 26 8.61 5.87 5.93
N THR A 27 7.32 5.56 6.00
CA THR A 27 6.55 5.52 7.25
C THR A 27 7.16 4.52 8.23
N TYR A 28 7.42 3.29 7.78
CA TYR A 28 8.00 2.24 8.60
C TYR A 28 9.43 2.53 9.01
N LEU A 29 10.27 2.99 8.07
CA LEU A 29 11.67 3.33 8.34
C LEU A 29 11.78 4.48 9.33
N SER A 30 10.95 5.50 9.19
CA SER A 30 10.93 6.66 10.09
C SER A 30 10.56 6.26 11.52
N TYR A 31 9.49 5.49 11.69
CA TYR A 31 9.09 5.04 13.03
C TYR A 31 10.08 4.04 13.63
N ALA A 32 10.64 3.15 12.78
CA ALA A 32 11.71 2.25 13.18
C ALA A 32 12.92 3.02 13.71
N GLY A 33 13.26 4.18 13.14
CA GLY A 33 14.32 5.06 13.62
C GLY A 33 14.10 5.58 15.04
N LYS A 34 12.84 5.88 15.39
CA LYS A 34 12.45 6.52 16.66
C LYS A 34 12.16 5.56 17.81
N THR A 35 11.68 4.35 17.53
CA THR A 35 11.19 3.47 18.59
C THR A 35 12.31 2.83 19.43
N GLU A 36 12.31 2.99 20.75
CA GLU A 36 13.27 2.31 21.65
C GLU A 36 13.03 0.80 21.77
N ARG A 37 11.88 0.30 21.31
CA ARG A 37 11.50 -1.12 21.36
C ARG A 37 12.24 -1.90 20.27
N ARG A 38 13.38 -2.52 20.63
CA ARG A 38 14.23 -3.31 19.70
C ARG A 38 13.45 -4.34 18.87
N GLY A 39 12.50 -5.05 19.49
CA GLY A 39 11.67 -6.05 18.80
C GLY A 39 10.77 -5.42 17.73
N LEU A 40 10.11 -4.31 18.06
CA LEU A 40 9.28 -3.56 17.13
C LEU A 40 10.12 -2.96 15.99
N ARG A 41 11.29 -2.39 16.30
CA ARG A 41 12.23 -1.90 15.30
C ARG A 41 12.60 -2.97 14.28
N LYS A 42 12.96 -4.18 14.74
CA LYS A 42 13.28 -5.30 13.84
C LYS A 42 12.10 -5.69 12.94
N LEU A 43 10.90 -5.68 13.51
CA LEU A 43 9.69 -6.00 12.76
C LEU A 43 9.40 -4.95 11.68
N LEU A 44 9.46 -3.66 12.02
CA LEU A 44 9.27 -2.57 11.07
C LEU A 44 10.31 -2.60 9.95
N MET A 45 11.57 -2.92 10.24
CA MET A 45 12.57 -3.12 9.19
C MET A 45 12.21 -4.28 8.26
N SER A 46 11.60 -5.35 8.78
CA SER A 46 11.09 -6.43 7.92
C SER A 46 9.90 -6.00 7.07
N MET A 47 9.07 -5.05 7.53
CA MET A 47 7.99 -4.47 6.72
C MET A 47 8.59 -3.65 5.58
N VAL A 48 9.58 -2.79 5.87
CA VAL A 48 10.33 -2.03 4.85
C VAL A 48 10.89 -2.94 3.75
N ASP A 49 11.43 -4.10 4.12
CA ASP A 49 11.97 -5.05 3.13
C ASP A 49 10.86 -5.71 2.27
N GLN A 50 9.66 -5.91 2.82
CA GLN A 50 8.50 -6.41 2.06
C GLN A 50 7.98 -5.35 1.09
N GLU A 51 7.81 -4.10 1.53
CA GLU A 51 7.38 -3.00 0.65
C GLU A 51 8.37 -2.73 -0.49
N LYS A 52 9.68 -2.94 -0.26
CA LYS A 52 10.69 -2.87 -1.33
C LYS A 52 10.51 -3.96 -2.38
N GLU A 53 10.14 -5.16 -1.95
CA GLU A 53 9.85 -6.26 -2.86
C GLU A 53 8.55 -6.00 -3.63
N HIS A 54 7.53 -5.41 -3.00
CA HIS A 54 6.32 -4.94 -3.67
C HIS A 54 6.63 -3.89 -4.75
N GLU A 55 7.37 -2.85 -4.38
CA GLU A 55 7.85 -1.79 -5.29
C GLU A 55 8.57 -2.39 -6.50
N LYS A 56 9.47 -3.34 -6.26
CA LYS A 56 10.23 -4.03 -7.30
C LYS A 56 9.29 -4.80 -8.25
N ARG A 57 8.37 -5.61 -7.72
CA ARG A 57 7.40 -6.36 -8.54
C ARG A 57 6.54 -5.44 -9.40
N LEU A 58 6.11 -4.29 -8.87
CA LEU A 58 5.35 -3.30 -9.63
C LEU A 58 6.19 -2.66 -10.74
N LYS A 59 7.46 -2.35 -10.49
CA LYS A 59 8.39 -1.84 -11.51
C LYS A 59 8.69 -2.87 -12.59
N GLU A 60 8.84 -4.14 -12.22
CA GLU A 60 8.99 -5.26 -13.17
C GLU A 60 7.72 -5.41 -14.02
N LEU A 61 6.54 -5.40 -13.39
CA LEU A 61 5.27 -5.42 -14.11
C LEU A 61 5.11 -4.24 -15.08
N LYS A 62 5.50 -3.03 -14.66
CA LYS A 62 5.46 -1.82 -15.48
C LYS A 62 6.39 -1.89 -16.70
N SER A 63 7.54 -2.55 -16.57
CA SER A 63 8.56 -2.61 -17.64
C SER A 63 8.46 -3.86 -18.53
N GLY A 64 7.89 -4.96 -18.03
CA GLY A 64 7.82 -6.25 -18.71
C GLY A 64 6.60 -6.46 -19.59
N ILE A 65 5.56 -5.63 -19.48
CA ILE A 65 4.29 -5.82 -20.19
C ILE A 65 3.96 -4.60 -21.05
N VAL A 66 3.44 -4.86 -22.27
CA VAL A 66 2.77 -3.83 -23.07
C VAL A 66 1.54 -3.36 -22.30
N LEU A 67 1.60 -2.17 -21.70
CA LEU A 67 0.59 -1.68 -20.76
C LEU A 67 -0.83 -1.67 -21.37
N GLU A 68 -0.94 -1.49 -22.67
CA GLU A 68 -2.19 -1.53 -23.45
C GLU A 68 -2.84 -2.93 -23.46
N SER A 69 -2.10 -3.99 -23.15
CA SER A 69 -2.60 -5.37 -23.05
C SER A 69 -3.12 -5.74 -21.67
N LEU A 70 -2.93 -4.88 -20.66
CA LEU A 70 -3.30 -5.16 -19.28
C LEU A 70 -4.80 -4.97 -19.01
N PHE A 71 -5.46 -4.07 -19.74
CA PHE A 71 -6.87 -3.71 -19.51
C PHE A 71 -7.60 -3.49 -20.86
N PRO A 72 -8.90 -3.77 -20.93
CA PRO A 72 -9.72 -3.36 -22.06
C PRO A 72 -9.72 -1.82 -22.20
N ALA A 73 -9.73 -1.32 -23.44
CA ALA A 73 -9.79 0.11 -23.70
C ALA A 73 -11.02 0.75 -23.03
N GLY A 74 -10.81 1.70 -22.11
CA GLY A 74 -11.87 2.46 -21.43
C GLY A 74 -12.20 2.07 -19.99
N ASP A 75 -11.60 1.01 -19.42
CA ASP A 75 -11.97 0.48 -18.09
C ASP A 75 -11.17 1.07 -16.90
N THR A 76 -10.18 1.94 -17.17
CA THR A 76 -9.39 2.61 -16.10
C THR A 76 -10.10 3.83 -15.50
N ALA A 77 -11.20 4.30 -16.11
CA ALA A 77 -11.89 5.54 -15.74
C ALA A 77 -12.50 5.53 -14.32
N ASP A 78 -12.72 4.36 -13.72
CA ASP A 78 -13.37 4.23 -12.40
C ASP A 78 -12.40 4.19 -11.20
N ILE A 79 -11.08 4.19 -11.42
CA ILE A 79 -10.11 4.18 -10.32
C ILE A 79 -9.85 5.63 -9.86
N LYS A 80 -10.50 6.05 -8.77
CA LYS A 80 -10.30 7.37 -8.17
C LYS A 80 -9.19 7.32 -7.12
N ILE A 81 -8.14 8.13 -7.29
CA ILE A 81 -6.99 8.24 -6.37
C ILE A 81 -7.43 8.50 -4.92
N SER A 82 -8.44 9.37 -4.76
CA SER A 82 -9.00 9.73 -3.45
C SER A 82 -9.46 8.53 -2.65
N ASP A 83 -9.93 7.46 -3.33
CA ASP A 83 -10.48 6.29 -2.67
C ASP A 83 -9.37 5.44 -2.01
N TYR A 84 -8.13 5.61 -2.46
CA TYR A 84 -6.94 4.87 -2.02
C TYR A 84 -5.92 5.73 -1.26
N THR A 85 -6.33 6.93 -0.84
CA THR A 85 -5.46 7.84 -0.07
C THR A 85 -5.96 7.95 1.38
N VAL A 86 -5.02 8.05 2.31
CA VAL A 86 -5.30 8.40 3.71
C VAL A 86 -4.97 9.87 3.89
N SER A 87 -5.86 10.63 4.54
CA SER A 87 -5.67 12.07 4.77
C SER A 87 -4.68 12.40 5.89
N THR A 88 -4.39 11.42 6.74
CA THR A 88 -3.46 11.54 7.86
C THR A 88 -2.08 11.12 7.39
N GLU A 89 -1.11 12.02 7.50
CA GLU A 89 0.30 11.72 7.23
C GLU A 89 1.01 11.21 8.49
N TYR A 90 2.15 10.56 8.29
CA TYR A 90 3.01 10.19 9.40
C TYR A 90 3.57 11.46 10.06
N SER A 91 3.43 11.55 11.38
CA SER A 91 4.14 12.54 12.17
C SER A 91 5.25 11.86 12.97
N PRO A 92 6.46 12.42 13.00
CA PRO A 92 7.53 11.93 13.85
C PRO A 92 7.15 11.92 15.35
N ASP A 93 6.22 12.77 15.77
CA ASP A 93 5.80 12.89 17.18
C ASP A 93 4.51 12.10 17.47
N MET A 94 4.02 11.33 16.48
CA MET A 94 2.88 10.43 16.61
C MET A 94 3.19 9.34 17.65
N ASP A 95 2.25 9.11 18.55
CA ASP A 95 2.39 8.03 19.53
C ASP A 95 2.21 6.65 18.87
N TYR A 96 2.43 5.59 19.65
CA TYR A 96 2.33 4.23 19.15
C TYR A 96 0.90 3.83 18.73
N GLN A 97 -0.11 4.35 19.43
CA GLN A 97 -1.51 4.06 19.14
C GLN A 97 -1.90 4.65 17.78
N ASP A 98 -1.62 5.94 17.60
CA ASP A 98 -1.90 6.65 16.36
C ASP A 98 -1.08 6.09 15.19
N PHE A 99 0.16 5.65 15.44
CA PHE A 99 0.96 4.95 14.45
C PHE A 99 0.29 3.66 13.97
N LEU A 100 -0.21 2.81 14.88
CA LEU A 100 -0.92 1.59 14.50
C LEU A 100 -2.21 1.91 13.71
N LEU A 101 -2.98 2.92 14.13
CA LEU A 101 -4.18 3.35 13.40
C LEU A 101 -3.85 3.89 12.01
N LEU A 102 -2.73 4.60 11.85
CA LEU A 102 -2.25 5.06 10.56
C LEU A 102 -1.90 3.87 9.65
N VAL A 103 -1.13 2.91 10.15
CA VAL A 103 -0.76 1.70 9.42
C VAL A 103 -2.00 0.92 8.98
N ILE A 104 -2.95 0.64 9.89
CA ILE A 104 -4.20 -0.07 9.57
C ILE A 104 -4.95 0.62 8.41
N LYS A 105 -5.02 1.95 8.42
CA LYS A 105 -5.68 2.72 7.36
C LYS A 105 -4.90 2.65 6.05
N LYS A 106 -3.58 2.84 6.07
CA LYS A 106 -2.73 2.79 4.87
C LYS A 106 -2.81 1.43 4.21
N GLU A 107 -2.65 0.34 4.98
CA GLU A 107 -2.70 -1.02 4.44
C GLU A 107 -4.08 -1.44 3.96
N ASP A 108 -5.16 -0.95 4.59
CA ASP A 108 -6.51 -1.17 4.06
C ASP A 108 -6.71 -0.49 2.69
N LYS A 109 -6.08 0.67 2.47
CA LYS A 109 -6.16 1.40 1.20
C LYS A 109 -5.32 0.73 0.11
N SER A 110 -4.10 0.29 0.41
CA SER A 110 -3.25 -0.47 -0.51
C SER A 110 -3.91 -1.80 -0.89
N TYR A 111 -4.44 -2.55 0.10
CA TYR A 111 -5.22 -3.76 -0.15
C TYR A 111 -6.37 -3.54 -1.15
N LYS A 112 -7.20 -2.51 -0.91
CA LYS A 112 -8.34 -2.18 -1.79
C LYS A 112 -7.90 -1.75 -3.18
N LEU A 113 -6.77 -1.04 -3.29
CA LEU A 113 -6.17 -0.67 -4.56
C LEU A 113 -5.85 -1.94 -5.35
N TYR A 114 -5.09 -2.86 -4.76
CA TYR A 114 -4.68 -4.09 -5.45
C TYR A 114 -5.85 -5.00 -5.79
N GLN A 115 -6.87 -5.10 -4.95
CA GLN A 115 -8.10 -5.81 -5.30
C GLN A 115 -8.79 -5.20 -6.53
N SER A 116 -8.81 -3.88 -6.63
CA SER A 116 -9.43 -3.16 -7.75
C SER A 116 -8.63 -3.35 -9.04
N LEU A 117 -7.30 -3.29 -8.96
CA LEU A 117 -6.41 -3.55 -10.10
C LEU A 117 -6.53 -5.01 -10.60
N MET A 118 -6.54 -5.97 -9.67
CA MET A 118 -6.75 -7.38 -9.95
C MET A 118 -8.10 -7.64 -10.65
N ALA A 119 -9.17 -6.96 -10.23
CA ALA A 119 -10.50 -7.13 -10.80
C ALA A 119 -10.63 -6.56 -12.22
N LYS A 120 -9.90 -5.48 -12.50
CA LYS A 120 -9.97 -4.78 -13.79
C LYS A 120 -9.01 -5.37 -14.83
N THR A 121 -7.92 -6.02 -14.42
CA THR A 121 -6.91 -6.51 -15.36
C THR A 121 -7.37 -7.78 -16.08
N VAL A 122 -7.10 -7.84 -17.38
CA VAL A 122 -7.31 -9.02 -18.24
C VAL A 122 -6.05 -9.86 -18.41
N ASN A 123 -4.89 -9.35 -17.97
CA ASN A 123 -3.64 -10.07 -18.02
C ASN A 123 -3.47 -10.95 -16.77
N ASP A 124 -3.24 -12.25 -16.97
CA ASP A 124 -3.18 -13.23 -15.88
C ASP A 124 -1.94 -13.06 -14.99
N GLU A 125 -0.82 -12.63 -15.55
CA GLU A 125 0.41 -12.36 -14.80
C GLU A 125 0.22 -11.15 -13.87
N ALA A 126 -0.32 -10.05 -14.40
CA ALA A 126 -0.67 -8.87 -13.60
C ALA A 126 -1.70 -9.20 -12.52
N LYS A 127 -2.71 -10.03 -12.85
CA LYS A 127 -3.71 -10.50 -11.88
C LYS A 127 -3.06 -11.26 -10.72
N LEU A 128 -2.08 -12.12 -11.02
CA LEU A 128 -1.34 -12.85 -10.00
C LEU A 128 -0.52 -11.92 -9.10
N VAL A 129 0.20 -10.96 -9.70
CA VAL A 129 0.98 -9.96 -8.94
C VAL A 129 0.07 -9.15 -8.02
N PHE A 130 -1.01 -8.57 -8.52
CA PHE A 130 -1.93 -7.79 -7.70
C PHE A 130 -2.60 -8.62 -6.61
N LYS A 131 -2.91 -9.89 -6.89
CA LYS A 131 -3.43 -10.80 -5.85
C LYS A 131 -2.40 -11.01 -4.73
N GLN A 132 -1.14 -11.24 -5.08
CA GLN A 132 -0.08 -11.46 -4.09
C GLN A 132 0.12 -10.22 -3.21
N LEU A 133 0.21 -9.04 -3.82
CA LEU A 133 0.30 -7.77 -3.10
C LEU A 133 -0.89 -7.57 -2.17
N ALA A 134 -2.12 -7.75 -2.65
CA ALA A 134 -3.32 -7.65 -1.80
C ALA A 134 -3.27 -8.63 -0.60
N ASP A 135 -2.84 -9.86 -0.82
CA ASP A 135 -2.73 -10.85 0.26
C ASP A 135 -1.62 -10.48 1.28
N GLU A 136 -0.56 -9.79 0.85
CA GLU A 136 0.52 -9.26 1.69
C GLU A 136 0.02 -8.06 2.53
N GLU A 137 -0.61 -7.06 1.91
CA GLU A 137 -1.17 -5.90 2.65
C GLU A 137 -2.22 -6.29 3.68
N LYS A 138 -3.03 -7.30 3.34
CA LYS A 138 -4.02 -7.84 4.28
C LYS A 138 -3.36 -8.39 5.55
N LYS A 139 -2.18 -9.01 5.44
CA LYS A 139 -1.42 -9.53 6.59
C LYS A 139 -0.80 -8.39 7.39
N HIS A 140 -0.28 -7.37 6.72
CA HIS A 140 0.27 -6.18 7.38
C HIS A 140 -0.78 -5.45 8.20
N LYS A 141 -1.94 -5.21 7.59
CA LYS A 141 -3.11 -4.66 8.28
C LYS A 141 -3.51 -5.50 9.49
N ALA A 142 -3.60 -6.82 9.32
CA ALA A 142 -3.98 -7.73 10.41
C ALA A 142 -2.97 -7.67 11.55
N TRP A 143 -1.66 -7.65 11.25
CA TRP A 143 -0.63 -7.48 12.26
C TRP A 143 -0.80 -6.18 13.06
N ALA A 144 -1.04 -5.05 12.39
CA ALA A 144 -1.22 -3.77 13.06
C ALA A 144 -2.51 -3.75 13.91
N GLN A 145 -3.59 -4.36 13.43
CA GLN A 145 -4.84 -4.52 14.17
C GLN A 145 -4.65 -5.40 15.41
N ASP A 146 -4.02 -6.56 15.27
CA ASP A 146 -3.76 -7.47 16.39
C ASP A 146 -2.95 -6.79 17.50
N ARG A 147 -1.99 -5.94 17.11
CA ARG A 147 -1.20 -5.13 18.07
C ARG A 147 -2.03 -4.05 18.74
N TYR A 148 -2.89 -3.37 18.00
CA TYR A 148 -3.79 -2.38 18.55
C TYR A 148 -4.72 -3.02 19.58
N ASP A 149 -5.32 -4.16 19.23
CA ASP A 149 -6.25 -4.86 20.08
C ASP A 149 -5.56 -5.40 21.36
N LEU A 150 -4.35 -5.95 21.25
CA LEU A 150 -3.61 -6.56 22.36
C LEU A 150 -2.84 -5.56 23.25
N GLU A 151 -2.45 -4.39 22.74
CA GLU A 151 -1.58 -3.46 23.48
C GLU A 151 -2.30 -2.16 23.85
N ILE A 152 -3.45 -1.86 23.23
CA ILE A 152 -4.19 -0.61 23.47
C ILE A 152 -5.58 -0.88 24.02
N LEU A 153 -6.35 -1.80 23.42
CA LEU A 153 -7.73 -2.07 23.86
C LEU A 153 -7.81 -2.90 25.14
N THR A 154 -6.84 -3.79 25.40
CA THR A 154 -6.82 -4.60 26.63
C THR A 154 -6.25 -3.88 27.84
N ASP A 155 -5.60 -2.72 27.65
CA ASP A 155 -5.03 -1.90 28.73
C ASP A 155 -6.00 -0.81 29.24
N ASN A 156 -7.26 -0.81 28.78
CA ASN A 156 -8.37 0.03 29.25
C ASN A 156 -9.45 -0.79 29.95
#